data_AF-A0A7H0FUG9-F1
#
_entry.id   AF-A0A7H0FUG9-F1
#
_cell.length_a   1.000
_cell.length_b   1.000
_cell.length_c   1.000
_cell.angle_alpha   90.00
_cell.angle_beta   90.00
_cell.angle_gamma   90.00
#
_symmetry.space_group_name_H-M   'P 1'
#
loop_
_entity.id
_entity.type
_entity.pdbx_description
1 polymer ?
#
loop_
_entity_poly.entity_id
_entity_poly.type
_entity_poly.pdbx_seq_one_letter_code
_entity_poly.pdbx_strand_id
1 'polypeptide(L)'
;MKPTRSALLLASVLALAACDSAEKQKAAAQAAAAAQAAAKEQKAQELGKLFDEKYAQHNWVLARAHGEELVVMHPDSPVTARIRPQFEEAKAKAEAAREQQRLAALWEYQGIEVKGGEQLSAAIYSKKPVDTGVGTAQPVRLIFRDHPSWGRSSYLVLENGDFDCYGGCKVQVTLDDGKPRAMAASRPDTDEAIAMFIEDERALWRLAGGGAKAMSIEFPVKMGGKRTAVFEVGGLDKGRLPKW
;
A
#
# COMPACT_ATOMS: atom_id res chain seq x y z
N MET A 1 61.54 10.12 75.33
CA MET A 1 61.05 9.67 74.00
C MET A 1 60.02 10.68 73.51
N LYS A 2 60.30 11.42 72.44
CA LYS A 2 59.33 12.35 71.80
C LYS A 2 59.22 12.00 70.32
N PRO A 3 58.17 11.27 69.89
CA PRO A 3 57.85 11.12 68.47
C PRO A 3 56.71 12.09 68.15
N THR A 4 56.85 13.04 67.22
CA THR A 4 55.74 13.66 66.46
C THR A 4 56.21 14.91 65.70
N ARG A 5 56.91 14.73 64.59
CA ARG A 5 56.99 15.76 63.53
C ARG A 5 56.92 15.18 62.11
N SER A 6 57.20 13.89 61.92
CA SER A 6 57.19 13.26 60.58
C SER A 6 55.81 12.80 60.05
N ALA A 7 54.76 12.84 60.86
CA ALA A 7 53.43 12.34 60.45
C ALA A 7 52.60 13.37 59.64
N LEU A 8 52.93 14.67 59.70
CA LEU A 8 52.13 15.71 59.02
C LEU A 8 52.48 15.90 57.55
N LEU A 9 53.68 15.49 57.11
CA LEU A 9 54.13 15.64 55.72
C LEU A 9 53.65 14.52 54.79
N LEU A 10 53.28 13.34 55.32
CA LEU A 10 52.79 12.22 54.50
C LEU A 10 51.32 12.37 54.10
N ALA A 11 50.49 13.05 54.91
CA ALA A 11 49.07 13.23 54.63
C ALA A 11 48.81 14.23 53.47
N SER A 12 49.71 15.18 53.24
CA SER A 12 49.58 16.18 52.17
C SER A 12 49.92 15.62 50.79
N VAL A 13 50.80 14.61 50.68
CA VAL A 13 51.23 14.05 49.38
C VAL A 13 50.22 13.04 48.83
N LEU A 14 49.50 12.32 49.71
CA LEU A 14 48.43 11.39 49.31
C LEU A 14 47.18 12.10 48.75
N ALA A 15 46.93 13.35 49.15
CA ALA A 15 45.83 14.16 48.62
C ALA A 15 46.11 14.69 47.19
N LEU A 16 47.37 14.98 46.85
CA LEU A 16 47.73 15.43 45.49
C LEU A 16 47.78 14.28 44.47
N ALA A 17 48.21 13.08 44.87
CA ALA A 17 48.26 11.92 43.97
C ALA A 17 46.87 11.40 43.55
N ALA A 18 45.85 11.58 44.40
CA ALA A 18 44.46 11.20 44.09
C ALA A 18 43.76 12.18 43.13
N CYS A 19 44.16 13.45 43.12
CA CYS A 19 43.62 14.46 42.19
C CYS A 19 44.10 14.23 40.75
N ASP A 20 45.37 13.86 40.56
CA ASP A 20 45.98 13.62 39.23
C ASP A 20 45.36 12.40 38.52
N SER A 21 45.01 11.34 39.27
CA SER A 21 44.30 10.17 38.74
C SER A 21 42.85 10.47 38.34
N ALA A 22 42.15 11.32 39.09
CA ALA A 22 40.77 11.68 38.81
C ALA A 22 40.65 12.58 37.56
N GLU A 23 41.61 13.49 37.36
CA GLU A 23 41.69 14.32 36.16
C GLU A 23 42.03 13.49 34.91
N LYS A 24 43.00 12.56 35.01
CA LYS A 24 43.31 11.63 33.91
C LYS A 24 42.13 10.72 33.55
N GLN A 25 41.39 10.22 34.53
CA GLN A 25 40.17 9.44 34.28
C GLN A 25 39.07 10.28 33.61
N LYS A 26 38.86 11.53 34.02
CA LYS A 26 37.91 12.44 33.36
C LYS A 26 38.31 12.74 31.92
N ALA A 27 39.58 13.03 31.66
CA ALA A 27 40.09 13.27 30.32
C ALA A 27 39.94 12.03 29.41
N ALA A 28 40.24 10.84 29.93
CA ALA A 28 40.05 9.58 29.20
C ALA A 28 38.56 9.30 28.89
N ALA A 29 37.66 9.56 29.84
CA ALA A 29 36.22 9.43 29.62
C ALA A 29 35.68 10.42 28.58
N GLN A 30 36.15 11.67 28.60
CA GLN A 30 35.80 12.68 27.60
C GLN A 30 36.30 12.32 26.21
N ALA A 31 37.54 11.82 26.09
CA ALA A 31 38.09 11.36 24.83
C ALA A 31 37.31 10.15 24.26
N ALA A 32 36.94 9.19 25.12
CA ALA A 32 36.12 8.04 24.72
C ALA A 32 34.71 8.47 24.26
N ALA A 33 34.07 9.39 24.98
CA ALA A 33 32.77 9.95 24.60
C ALA A 33 32.84 10.70 23.26
N ALA A 34 33.90 11.50 23.03
CA ALA A 34 34.13 12.19 21.77
C ALA A 34 34.35 11.22 20.61
N ALA A 35 35.13 10.15 20.81
CA ALA A 35 35.34 9.11 19.80
C ALA A 35 34.04 8.37 19.44
N GLN A 36 33.21 8.05 20.44
CA GLN A 36 31.90 7.44 20.23
C GLN A 36 30.94 8.38 19.48
N ALA A 37 30.95 9.68 19.81
CA ALA A 37 30.15 10.68 19.09
C ALA A 37 30.59 10.80 17.62
N ALA A 38 31.89 10.86 17.36
CA ALA A 38 32.43 10.89 15.98
C ALA A 38 32.05 9.62 15.19
N ALA A 39 32.14 8.43 15.80
CA ALA A 39 31.74 7.19 15.16
C ALA A 39 30.23 7.13 14.86
N LYS A 40 29.38 7.64 15.77
CA LYS A 40 27.94 7.77 15.52
C LYS A 40 27.65 8.73 14.38
N GLU A 41 28.36 9.86 14.30
CA GLU A 41 28.22 10.84 13.24
C GLU A 41 28.66 10.28 11.88
N GLN A 42 29.78 9.54 11.83
CA GLN A 42 30.23 8.86 10.61
C GLN A 42 29.19 7.87 10.08
N LYS A 43 28.61 7.04 10.95
CA LYS A 43 27.53 6.12 10.58
C LYS A 43 26.29 6.85 10.08
N ALA A 44 25.92 7.95 10.73
CA ALA A 44 24.81 8.80 10.28
C ALA A 44 25.06 9.36 8.88
N GLN A 45 26.30 9.77 8.58
CA GLN A 45 26.69 10.25 7.25
C GLN A 45 26.68 9.14 6.19
N GLU A 46 27.11 7.93 6.52
CA GLU A 46 27.06 6.77 5.62
C GLU A 46 25.61 6.42 5.24
N LEU A 47 24.73 6.32 6.23
CA LEU A 47 23.29 6.11 6.01
C LEU A 47 22.66 7.27 5.23
N GLY A 48 23.05 8.51 5.52
CA GLY A 48 22.61 9.69 4.77
C GLY A 48 22.98 9.64 3.29
N LYS A 49 24.20 9.19 2.96
CA LYS A 49 24.63 9.01 1.56
C LYS A 49 23.81 7.93 0.86
N LEU A 50 23.54 6.80 1.53
CA LEU A 50 22.69 5.75 1.00
C LEU A 50 21.27 6.27 0.74
N PHE A 51 20.70 7.03 1.67
CA PHE A 51 19.43 7.71 1.48
C PHE A 51 19.45 8.61 0.24
N ASP A 52 20.41 9.53 0.15
CA ASP A 52 20.52 10.51 -0.94
C ASP A 52 20.65 9.81 -2.31
N GLU A 53 21.46 8.75 -2.38
CA GLU A 53 21.65 7.95 -3.59
C GLU A 53 20.33 7.31 -4.06
N LYS A 54 19.60 6.67 -3.14
CA LYS A 54 18.33 6.00 -3.48
C LYS A 54 17.23 7.00 -3.78
N TYR A 55 17.21 8.14 -3.09
CA TYR A 55 16.29 9.23 -3.38
C TYR A 55 16.53 9.80 -4.80
N ALA A 56 17.79 10.05 -5.17
CA ALA A 56 18.16 10.52 -6.51
C ALA A 56 17.83 9.51 -7.61
N GLN A 57 17.90 8.21 -7.31
CA GLN A 57 17.48 7.13 -8.21
C GLN A 57 15.94 6.94 -8.28
N HIS A 58 15.17 7.73 -7.53
CA HIS A 58 13.72 7.54 -7.34
C HIS A 58 13.35 6.15 -6.79
N ASN A 59 14.30 5.48 -6.12
CA ASN A 59 14.06 4.22 -5.45
C ASN A 59 13.46 4.49 -4.07
N TRP A 60 12.18 4.87 -4.05
CA TRP A 60 11.48 5.35 -2.85
C TRP A 60 11.45 4.31 -1.73
N VAL A 61 11.38 3.02 -2.07
CA VAL A 61 11.36 1.93 -1.08
C VAL A 61 12.68 1.86 -0.32
N LEU A 62 13.81 1.87 -1.02
CA LEU A 62 15.12 1.84 -0.36
C LEU A 62 15.48 3.19 0.27
N ALA A 63 15.10 4.30 -0.34
CA ALA A 63 15.25 5.63 0.26
C ALA A 63 14.50 5.69 1.60
N ARG A 64 13.24 5.23 1.65
CA ARG A 64 12.49 5.12 2.92
C ARG A 64 13.21 4.23 3.92
N ALA A 65 13.69 3.05 3.51
CA ALA A 65 14.37 2.12 4.42
C ALA A 65 15.61 2.74 5.09
N HIS A 66 16.50 3.38 4.31
CA HIS A 66 17.69 4.03 4.85
C HIS A 66 17.36 5.28 5.68
N GLY A 67 16.35 6.05 5.27
CA GLY A 67 15.89 7.21 6.05
C GLY A 67 15.28 6.82 7.39
N GLU A 68 14.51 5.73 7.44
CA GLU A 68 13.91 5.20 8.67
C GLU A 68 15.00 4.69 9.63
N GLU A 69 15.98 3.94 9.12
CA GLU A 69 17.13 3.52 9.91
C GLU A 69 17.89 4.72 10.49
N LEU A 70 18.13 5.76 9.68
CA LEU A 70 18.81 6.97 10.14
C LEU A 70 18.00 7.71 11.23
N VAL A 71 16.68 7.85 11.06
CA VAL A 71 15.80 8.51 12.04
C VAL A 71 15.75 7.73 13.35
N VAL A 72 15.72 6.39 13.29
CA VAL A 72 15.65 5.52 14.49
C VAL A 72 16.99 5.45 15.21
N MET A 73 18.09 5.25 14.47
CA MET A 73 19.42 4.99 15.04
C MET A 73 20.19 6.27 15.37
N HIS A 74 19.89 7.37 14.68
CA HIS A 74 20.60 8.66 14.80
C HIS A 74 19.63 9.86 14.82
N PRO A 75 18.61 9.89 15.70
CA PRO A 75 17.53 10.88 15.66
C PRO A 75 18.01 12.34 15.75
N ASP A 76 19.08 12.59 16.52
CA ASP A 76 19.62 13.92 16.81
C ASP A 76 20.76 14.34 15.87
N SER A 77 21.11 13.53 14.86
CA SER A 77 22.20 13.88 13.95
C SER A 77 21.82 15.03 13.01
N PRO A 78 22.78 15.89 12.61
CA PRO A 78 22.55 16.92 11.59
C PRO A 78 22.06 16.34 10.25
N VAL A 79 22.49 15.12 9.92
CA VAL A 79 22.07 14.42 8.70
C VAL A 79 20.58 14.09 8.75
N THR A 80 20.08 13.60 9.89
CA THR A 80 18.66 13.31 10.12
C THR A 80 17.81 14.57 10.00
N ALA A 81 18.30 15.70 10.51
CA ALA A 81 17.61 16.99 10.36
C ALA A 81 17.55 17.42 8.88
N ARG A 82 18.65 17.26 8.13
CA ARG A 82 18.74 17.59 6.70
C ARG A 82 17.77 16.79 5.83
N ILE A 83 17.75 15.46 5.99
CA ILE A 83 16.98 14.59 5.08
C ILE A 83 15.49 14.57 5.37
N ARG A 84 15.03 15.11 6.50
CA ARG A 84 13.66 14.95 7.01
C ARG A 84 12.56 15.24 5.97
N PRO A 85 12.60 16.35 5.21
CA PRO A 85 11.57 16.62 4.19
C PRO A 85 11.55 15.57 3.08
N GLN A 86 12.73 15.17 2.61
CA GLN A 86 12.90 14.18 1.54
C GLN A 86 12.53 12.78 2.03
N PHE A 87 12.77 12.47 3.30
CA PHE A 87 12.38 11.21 3.92
C PHE A 87 10.85 11.07 3.98
N GLU A 88 10.13 12.10 4.40
CA GLU A 88 8.66 12.08 4.40
C GLU A 88 8.08 11.91 2.98
N GLU A 89 8.69 12.56 1.99
CA GLU A 89 8.32 12.37 0.59
C GLU A 89 8.59 10.94 0.11
N ALA A 90 9.78 10.39 0.39
CA ALA A 90 10.15 9.02 0.04
C ALA A 90 9.19 8.01 0.69
N LYS A 91 8.79 8.26 1.94
CA LYS A 91 7.81 7.45 2.67
C LYS A 91 6.45 7.49 1.96
N ALA A 92 5.92 8.66 1.68
CA ALA A 92 4.64 8.81 0.99
C ALA A 92 4.64 8.14 -0.39
N LYS A 93 5.73 8.29 -1.16
CA LYS A 93 5.89 7.65 -2.47
C LYS A 93 6.03 6.14 -2.38
N ALA A 94 6.77 5.62 -1.40
CA ALA A 94 6.89 4.19 -1.16
C ALA A 94 5.55 3.57 -0.74
N GLU A 95 4.77 4.25 0.11
CA GLU A 95 3.42 3.83 0.50
C GLU A 95 2.47 3.82 -0.70
N ALA A 96 2.49 4.88 -1.52
CA ALA A 96 1.70 4.94 -2.75
C ALA A 96 2.07 3.83 -3.74
N ALA A 97 3.37 3.55 -3.93
CA ALA A 97 3.84 2.47 -4.80
C ALA A 97 3.39 1.09 -4.28
N ARG A 98 3.50 0.85 -2.98
CA ARG A 98 3.02 -0.40 -2.35
C ARG A 98 1.51 -0.56 -2.52
N GLU A 99 0.75 0.52 -2.30
CA GLU A 99 -0.70 0.49 -2.47
C GLU A 99 -1.09 0.22 -3.93
N GLN A 100 -0.41 0.85 -4.88
CA GLN A 100 -0.63 0.58 -6.31
C GLN A 100 -0.37 -0.89 -6.66
N GLN A 101 0.73 -1.47 -6.14
CA GLN A 101 1.04 -2.89 -6.34
C GLN A 101 -0.03 -3.81 -5.73
N ARG A 102 -0.49 -3.48 -4.51
CA ARG A 102 -1.56 -4.22 -3.84
C ARG A 102 -2.84 -4.20 -4.66
N LEU A 103 -3.26 -3.03 -5.13
CA LEU A 103 -4.46 -2.86 -5.95
C LEU A 103 -4.34 -3.59 -7.29
N ALA A 104 -3.19 -3.51 -7.95
CA ALA A 104 -2.95 -4.21 -9.21
C ALA A 104 -3.03 -5.74 -9.05
N ALA A 105 -2.54 -6.26 -7.91
CA ALA A 105 -2.58 -7.68 -7.60
C ALA A 105 -4.00 -8.23 -7.32
N LEU A 106 -5.00 -7.37 -7.15
CA LEU A 106 -6.40 -7.80 -7.04
C LEU A 106 -7.02 -8.18 -8.38
N TRP A 107 -6.41 -7.76 -9.48
CA TRP A 107 -6.92 -7.99 -10.82
C TRP A 107 -6.35 -9.27 -11.41
N GLU A 108 -7.25 -10.10 -11.92
CA GLU A 108 -6.91 -11.28 -12.70
C GLU A 108 -7.10 -10.99 -14.19
N TYR A 109 -6.06 -11.23 -14.98
CA TYR A 109 -6.11 -11.09 -16.43
C TYR A 109 -5.94 -12.46 -17.09
N GLN A 110 -6.86 -12.81 -17.99
CA GLN A 110 -6.81 -14.07 -18.73
C GLN A 110 -6.91 -13.81 -20.23
N GLY A 111 -6.20 -14.64 -21.00
CA GLY A 111 -6.30 -14.74 -22.45
C GLY A 111 -6.56 -16.20 -22.82
N ILE A 112 -7.59 -16.44 -23.62
CA ILE A 112 -7.99 -17.79 -24.05
C ILE A 112 -8.21 -17.78 -25.55
N GLU A 113 -7.58 -18.73 -26.25
CA GLU A 113 -7.85 -18.94 -27.67
C GLU A 113 -9.26 -19.47 -27.88
N VAL A 114 -10.03 -18.79 -28.73
CA VAL A 114 -11.39 -19.18 -29.11
C VAL A 114 -11.52 -19.13 -30.63
N LYS A 115 -12.63 -19.68 -31.15
CA LYS A 115 -12.91 -19.56 -32.59
C LYS A 115 -13.00 -18.09 -32.99
N GLY A 116 -12.12 -17.67 -33.90
CA GLY A 116 -12.10 -16.31 -34.44
C GLY A 116 -11.11 -15.35 -33.75
N GLY A 117 -10.31 -15.82 -32.78
CA GLY A 117 -9.22 -15.04 -32.19
C GLY A 117 -9.02 -15.33 -30.71
N GLU A 118 -8.35 -14.43 -30.02
CA GLU A 118 -8.16 -14.50 -28.57
C GLU A 118 -9.27 -13.74 -27.85
N GLN A 119 -9.86 -14.35 -26.82
CA GLN A 119 -10.69 -13.68 -25.84
C GLN A 119 -9.82 -13.19 -24.68
N LEU A 120 -9.92 -11.90 -24.35
CA LEU A 120 -9.24 -11.31 -23.21
C LEU A 120 -10.26 -10.97 -22.12
N SER A 121 -9.87 -11.13 -20.85
CA SER A 121 -10.70 -10.69 -19.72
C SER A 121 -9.88 -10.12 -18.58
N ALA A 122 -10.46 -9.14 -17.89
CA ALA A 122 -10.03 -8.64 -16.60
C ALA A 122 -11.12 -8.90 -15.57
N ALA A 123 -10.77 -9.49 -14.44
CA ALA A 123 -11.71 -9.82 -13.37
C ALA A 123 -11.20 -9.33 -12.01
N ILE A 124 -12.13 -8.94 -11.15
CA ILE A 124 -11.86 -8.56 -9.76
C ILE A 124 -12.99 -9.05 -8.86
N TYR A 125 -12.65 -9.49 -7.65
CA TYR A 125 -13.62 -9.86 -6.64
C TYR A 125 -14.02 -8.66 -5.77
N SER A 126 -15.23 -8.69 -5.23
CA SER A 126 -15.67 -7.70 -4.26
C SER A 126 -14.81 -7.76 -2.99
N LYS A 127 -14.53 -6.59 -2.42
CA LYS A 127 -13.71 -6.38 -1.22
C LYS A 127 -14.19 -7.21 -0.02
N LYS A 128 -15.50 -7.45 0.06
CA LYS A 128 -16.12 -8.31 1.07
C LYS A 128 -17.10 -9.27 0.40
N PRO A 129 -17.30 -10.46 0.97
CA PRO A 129 -18.42 -11.33 0.58
C PRO A 129 -19.76 -10.61 0.74
N VAL A 130 -20.70 -10.95 -0.15
CA VAL A 130 -22.06 -10.40 -0.17
C VAL A 130 -23.04 -11.53 0.16
N ASP A 131 -23.91 -11.29 1.14
CA ASP A 131 -25.01 -12.20 1.45
C ASP A 131 -26.17 -11.97 0.48
N THR A 132 -26.40 -12.94 -0.41
CA THR A 132 -27.48 -12.91 -1.39
C THR A 132 -28.82 -13.43 -0.84
N GLY A 133 -28.86 -13.84 0.44
CA GLY A 133 -30.00 -14.51 1.07
C GLY A 133 -30.05 -16.02 0.80
N VAL A 134 -29.02 -16.57 0.13
CA VAL A 134 -28.90 -18.00 -0.18
C VAL A 134 -27.53 -18.49 0.27
N GLY A 135 -27.49 -19.50 1.15
CA GLY A 135 -26.24 -20.10 1.60
C GLY A 135 -25.33 -19.12 2.36
N THR A 136 -24.01 -19.32 2.27
CA THR A 136 -23.01 -18.45 2.91
C THR A 136 -22.71 -17.23 2.03
N ALA A 137 -22.45 -16.07 2.63
CA ALA A 137 -22.02 -14.91 1.86
C ALA A 137 -20.76 -15.22 1.03
N GLN A 138 -20.77 -14.91 -0.27
CA GLN A 138 -19.66 -15.14 -1.18
C GLN A 138 -19.23 -13.85 -1.89
N PRO A 139 -17.97 -13.74 -2.33
CA PRO A 139 -17.54 -12.62 -3.15
C PRO A 139 -18.33 -12.53 -4.47
N VAL A 140 -18.65 -11.30 -4.87
CA VAL A 140 -19.20 -11.02 -6.20
C VAL A 140 -18.02 -10.79 -7.14
N ARG A 141 -18.07 -11.33 -8.35
CA ARG A 141 -17.01 -11.11 -9.35
C ARG A 141 -17.47 -10.12 -10.40
N LEU A 142 -16.70 -9.05 -10.62
CA LEU A 142 -16.85 -8.14 -11.74
C LEU A 142 -15.90 -8.55 -12.85
N ILE A 143 -16.41 -8.67 -14.07
CA ILE A 143 -15.63 -9.12 -15.23
C ILE A 143 -15.84 -8.16 -16.41
N PHE A 144 -14.72 -7.75 -17.01
CA PHE A 144 -14.66 -7.13 -18.33
C PHE A 144 -14.10 -8.14 -19.31
N ARG A 145 -14.80 -8.39 -20.41
CA ARG A 145 -14.41 -9.36 -21.44
C ARG A 145 -14.43 -8.74 -22.83
N ASP A 146 -13.35 -8.90 -23.57
CA ASP A 146 -13.26 -8.66 -25.01
C ASP A 146 -13.29 -10.01 -25.75
N HIS A 147 -14.40 -10.32 -26.40
CA HIS A 147 -14.57 -11.55 -27.18
C HIS A 147 -14.54 -11.21 -28.69
N PRO A 148 -13.78 -11.94 -29.53
CA PRO A 148 -13.65 -11.63 -30.96
C PRO A 148 -14.98 -11.63 -31.73
N SER A 149 -15.86 -12.61 -31.46
CA SER A 149 -17.18 -12.72 -32.10
C SER A 149 -18.32 -11.98 -31.38
N TRP A 150 -18.33 -11.93 -30.05
CA TRP A 150 -19.44 -11.34 -29.27
C TRP A 150 -19.21 -9.88 -28.87
N GLY A 151 -18.01 -9.36 -29.12
CA GLY A 151 -17.63 -8.00 -28.73
C GLY A 151 -17.30 -7.88 -27.24
N ARG A 152 -17.46 -6.67 -26.73
CA ARG A 152 -17.12 -6.30 -25.36
C ARG A 152 -18.31 -6.47 -24.44
N SER A 153 -18.05 -6.87 -23.21
CA SER A 153 -19.10 -7.03 -22.20
C SER A 153 -18.56 -6.79 -20.80
N SER A 154 -19.37 -6.14 -19.96
CA SER A 154 -19.14 -5.95 -18.53
C SER A 154 -20.23 -6.65 -17.76
N TYR A 155 -19.89 -7.51 -16.80
CA TYR A 155 -20.91 -8.28 -16.07
C TYR A 155 -20.48 -8.66 -14.66
N LEU A 156 -21.48 -8.90 -13.81
CA LEU A 156 -21.33 -9.44 -12.47
C LEU A 156 -21.69 -10.92 -12.44
N VAL A 157 -20.97 -11.68 -11.62
CA VAL A 157 -21.26 -13.09 -11.32
C VAL A 157 -21.41 -13.26 -9.82
N LEU A 158 -22.45 -13.99 -9.40
CA LEU A 158 -22.62 -14.47 -8.04
C LEU A 158 -22.19 -15.94 -7.98
N GLU A 159 -21.48 -16.32 -6.92
CA GLU A 159 -21.19 -17.74 -6.67
C GLU A 159 -22.41 -18.50 -6.13
N ASN A 160 -23.34 -17.78 -5.49
CA ASN A 160 -24.60 -18.32 -5.02
C ASN A 160 -25.74 -17.29 -5.05
N GLY A 161 -26.96 -17.81 -5.13
CA GLY A 161 -28.13 -16.98 -5.39
C GLY A 161 -28.20 -16.55 -6.85
N ASP A 162 -29.00 -15.53 -7.12
CA ASP A 162 -29.31 -15.10 -8.49
C ASP A 162 -29.77 -13.65 -8.51
N PHE A 163 -29.59 -12.99 -9.65
CA PHE A 163 -29.98 -11.59 -9.84
C PHE A 163 -31.47 -11.49 -10.20
N ASP A 164 -32.19 -10.57 -9.57
CA ASP A 164 -33.57 -10.26 -9.95
C ASP A 164 -33.57 -9.18 -11.07
N CYS A 165 -33.13 -9.57 -12.26
CA CYS A 165 -32.90 -8.65 -13.38
C CYS A 165 -33.24 -9.27 -14.76
N TYR A 166 -34.17 -10.23 -14.82
CA TYR A 166 -34.51 -11.04 -16.01
C TYR A 166 -35.14 -10.27 -17.19
N GLY A 167 -35.77 -9.12 -16.92
CA GLY A 167 -36.32 -8.18 -17.94
C GLY A 167 -35.53 -6.89 -18.07
N GLY A 168 -34.34 -6.85 -17.48
CA GLY A 168 -33.57 -5.64 -17.27
C GLY A 168 -33.93 -4.91 -15.97
N CYS A 169 -32.95 -4.18 -15.43
CA CYS A 169 -33.07 -3.42 -14.20
C CYS A 169 -32.14 -2.20 -14.23
N LYS A 170 -32.15 -1.41 -13.15
CA LYS A 170 -31.21 -0.31 -12.94
C LYS A 170 -30.33 -0.59 -11.73
N VAL A 171 -29.04 -0.79 -11.98
CA VAL A 171 -28.03 -0.82 -10.91
C VAL A 171 -27.58 0.60 -10.58
N GLN A 172 -27.13 0.80 -9.34
CA GLN A 172 -26.50 2.06 -8.93
C GLN A 172 -25.01 1.87 -8.84
N VAL A 173 -24.25 2.63 -9.63
CA VAL A 173 -22.79 2.61 -9.64
C VAL A 173 -22.27 3.87 -8.97
N THR A 174 -21.47 3.71 -7.93
CA THR A 174 -20.85 4.82 -7.18
C THR A 174 -19.34 4.66 -7.23
N LEU A 175 -18.63 5.74 -7.60
CA LEU A 175 -17.17 5.79 -7.51
C LEU A 175 -16.78 6.52 -6.22
N ASP A 176 -15.92 5.91 -5.42
CA ASP A 176 -15.49 6.41 -4.12
C ASP A 176 -16.70 6.90 -3.30
N ASP A 177 -16.66 8.15 -2.81
CA ASP A 177 -17.76 8.80 -2.07
C ASP A 177 -18.63 9.71 -2.97
N GLY A 178 -18.62 9.45 -4.28
CA GLY A 178 -19.32 10.23 -5.29
C GLY A 178 -20.83 10.02 -5.33
N LYS A 179 -21.50 10.69 -6.26
CA LYS A 179 -22.95 10.51 -6.48
C LYS A 179 -23.21 9.18 -7.21
N PRO A 180 -24.22 8.39 -6.79
CA PRO A 180 -24.63 7.20 -7.53
C PRO A 180 -25.10 7.54 -8.95
N ARG A 181 -24.66 6.74 -9.91
CA ARG A 181 -25.09 6.78 -11.31
C ARG A 181 -25.90 5.53 -11.63
N ALA A 182 -27.15 5.72 -12.05
CA ALA A 182 -27.97 4.62 -12.54
C ALA A 182 -27.43 4.10 -13.89
N MET A 183 -27.26 2.79 -14.01
CA MET A 183 -26.89 2.12 -15.26
C MET A 183 -27.88 1.00 -15.57
N ALA A 184 -28.21 0.81 -16.85
CA ALA A 184 -29.02 -0.32 -17.27
C ALA A 184 -28.22 -1.63 -17.11
N ALA A 185 -28.92 -2.67 -16.69
CA ALA A 185 -28.37 -4.01 -16.56
C ALA A 185 -29.44 -5.03 -16.96
N SER A 186 -29.03 -6.24 -17.33
CA SER A 186 -29.93 -7.37 -17.55
C SER A 186 -29.28 -8.69 -17.20
N ARG A 187 -30.09 -9.66 -16.75
CA ARG A 187 -29.69 -11.05 -16.57
C ARG A 187 -30.43 -11.88 -17.62
N PRO A 188 -29.74 -12.47 -18.61
CA PRO A 188 -30.39 -13.28 -19.64
C PRO A 188 -31.15 -14.45 -19.03
N ASP A 189 -32.31 -14.82 -19.58
CA ASP A 189 -33.12 -15.96 -19.10
C ASP A 189 -32.56 -17.29 -19.64
N THR A 190 -31.45 -17.73 -19.06
CA THR A 190 -30.78 -19.00 -19.36
C THR A 190 -30.24 -19.65 -18.08
N ASP A 191 -30.15 -20.98 -18.10
CA ASP A 191 -29.53 -21.78 -17.04
C ASP A 191 -28.01 -21.89 -17.18
N GLU A 192 -27.46 -21.47 -18.34
CA GLU A 192 -26.05 -21.68 -18.70
C GLU A 192 -25.10 -20.59 -18.15
N ALA A 193 -25.63 -19.42 -17.76
CA ALA A 193 -24.83 -18.30 -17.25
C ALA A 193 -25.58 -17.48 -16.19
N ILE A 194 -25.16 -17.63 -14.92
CA ILE A 194 -25.64 -16.82 -13.78
C ILE A 194 -24.88 -15.48 -13.75
N ALA A 195 -24.98 -14.72 -14.83
CA ALA A 195 -24.32 -13.43 -14.99
C ALA A 195 -25.35 -12.33 -15.27
N MET A 196 -25.13 -11.16 -14.67
CA MET A 196 -25.88 -9.95 -14.98
C MET A 196 -24.96 -8.97 -15.71
N PHE A 197 -25.34 -8.61 -16.93
CA PHE A 197 -24.62 -7.69 -17.78
C PHE A 197 -24.98 -6.25 -17.45
N ILE A 198 -23.99 -5.36 -17.57
CA ILE A 198 -24.19 -3.92 -17.55
C ILE A 198 -24.20 -3.45 -19.00
N GLU A 199 -25.32 -2.87 -19.45
CA GLU A 199 -25.61 -2.60 -20.87
C GLU A 199 -24.72 -1.50 -21.48
N ASP A 200 -24.21 -0.59 -20.66
CA ASP A 200 -23.22 0.41 -21.10
C ASP A 200 -21.84 -0.04 -20.62
N GLU A 201 -21.36 -1.12 -21.23
CA GLU A 201 -20.13 -1.81 -20.82
C GLU A 201 -18.93 -0.86 -20.90
N ARG A 202 -18.89 0.00 -21.93
CA ARG A 202 -17.82 0.98 -22.14
C ARG A 202 -17.83 2.08 -21.10
N ALA A 203 -18.99 2.57 -20.66
CA ALA A 203 -19.03 3.52 -19.57
C ALA A 203 -18.54 2.89 -18.27
N LEU A 204 -18.94 1.66 -17.95
CA LEU A 204 -18.46 0.99 -16.73
C LEU A 204 -16.94 0.82 -16.75
N TRP A 205 -16.38 0.40 -17.88
CA TRP A 205 -14.92 0.30 -18.08
C TRP A 205 -14.20 1.64 -17.86
N ARG A 206 -14.73 2.73 -18.44
CA ARG A 206 -14.16 4.07 -18.24
C ARG A 206 -14.23 4.53 -16.79
N LEU A 207 -15.30 4.20 -16.08
CA LEU A 207 -15.45 4.52 -14.66
C LEU A 207 -14.43 3.74 -13.81
N ALA A 208 -14.30 2.44 -14.05
CA ALA A 208 -13.33 1.58 -13.35
C ALA A 208 -11.87 2.02 -13.60
N GLY A 209 -11.53 2.35 -14.85
CA GLY A 209 -10.18 2.79 -15.24
C GLY A 209 -9.98 4.32 -15.18
N GLY A 210 -10.89 5.06 -14.54
CA GLY A 210 -10.92 6.53 -14.53
C GLY A 210 -10.12 7.19 -13.40
N GLY A 211 -9.40 6.41 -12.59
CA GLY A 211 -8.63 6.90 -11.44
C GLY A 211 -9.34 6.85 -10.09
N ALA A 212 -10.55 6.28 -10.03
CA ALA A 212 -11.24 6.01 -8.76
C ALA A 212 -10.51 4.91 -7.96
N LYS A 213 -10.57 4.99 -6.63
CA LYS A 213 -9.98 3.95 -5.75
C LYS A 213 -10.92 2.75 -5.63
N ALA A 214 -12.21 3.02 -5.47
CA ALA A 214 -13.24 2.01 -5.32
C ALA A 214 -14.47 2.31 -6.20
N MET A 215 -15.14 1.24 -6.63
CA MET A 215 -16.42 1.28 -7.30
C MET A 215 -17.41 0.37 -6.55
N SER A 216 -18.55 0.93 -6.17
CA SER A 216 -19.66 0.17 -5.58
C SER A 216 -20.75 -0.03 -6.62
N ILE A 217 -21.32 -1.23 -6.68
CA ILE A 217 -22.46 -1.55 -7.54
C ILE A 217 -23.56 -2.16 -6.68
N GLU A 218 -24.69 -1.45 -6.60
CA GLU A 218 -25.92 -1.92 -5.96
C GLU A 218 -26.80 -2.62 -6.99
N PHE A 219 -27.20 -3.87 -6.71
CA PHE A 219 -27.98 -4.71 -7.62
C PHE A 219 -29.09 -5.48 -6.87
N PRO A 220 -30.21 -5.81 -7.56
CA PRO A 220 -31.29 -6.60 -6.99
C PRO A 220 -30.96 -8.10 -6.97
N VAL A 221 -31.44 -8.82 -5.96
CA VAL A 221 -31.29 -10.28 -5.82
C VAL A 221 -32.63 -10.99 -5.75
N LYS A 222 -32.70 -12.24 -6.22
CA LYS A 222 -33.95 -13.02 -6.33
C LYS A 222 -34.64 -13.29 -4.98
N MET A 223 -33.88 -13.33 -3.88
CA MET A 223 -34.43 -13.43 -2.51
C MET A 223 -35.05 -12.13 -1.99
N GLY A 224 -35.06 -11.08 -2.80
CA GLY A 224 -35.66 -9.79 -2.48
C GLY A 224 -34.66 -8.76 -1.95
N GLY A 225 -35.00 -7.50 -2.26
CA GLY A 225 -34.18 -6.34 -1.93
C GLY A 225 -32.93 -6.23 -2.80
N LYS A 226 -32.02 -5.35 -2.38
CA LYS A 226 -30.79 -5.06 -3.08
C LYS A 226 -29.57 -5.39 -2.24
N ARG A 227 -28.44 -5.61 -2.89
CA ARG A 227 -27.13 -5.81 -2.27
C ARG A 227 -26.10 -4.93 -2.96
N THR A 228 -25.04 -4.61 -2.25
CA THR A 228 -23.95 -3.77 -2.77
C THR A 228 -22.65 -4.54 -2.72
N ALA A 229 -22.00 -4.67 -3.87
CA ALA A 229 -20.63 -5.13 -3.97
C ALA A 229 -19.69 -3.93 -4.15
N VAL A 230 -18.56 -3.93 -3.43
CA VAL A 230 -17.53 -2.90 -3.53
C VAL A 230 -16.27 -3.51 -4.15
N PHE A 231 -15.72 -2.88 -5.17
CA PHE A 231 -14.53 -3.33 -5.90
C PHE A 231 -13.42 -2.28 -5.79
N GLU A 232 -12.20 -2.68 -5.46
CA GLU A 232 -11.05 -1.77 -5.37
C GLU A 232 -10.39 -1.60 -6.75
N VAL A 233 -10.96 -0.71 -7.57
CA VAL A 233 -10.65 -0.64 -9.01
C VAL A 233 -9.40 0.14 -9.39
N GLY A 234 -8.76 0.84 -8.44
CA GLY A 234 -7.60 1.69 -8.72
C GLY A 234 -6.37 0.97 -9.30
N GLY A 235 -6.36 -0.36 -9.28
CA GLY A 235 -5.31 -1.21 -9.87
C GLY A 235 -5.56 -1.67 -11.31
N LEU A 236 -6.65 -1.24 -11.95
CA LEU A 236 -7.00 -1.72 -13.30
C LEU A 236 -5.96 -1.27 -14.34
N ASP A 237 -5.36 -2.24 -15.03
CA ASP A 237 -4.46 -2.01 -16.16
C ASP A 237 -5.23 -2.12 -17.48
N LYS A 238 -5.55 -0.96 -18.05
CA LYS A 238 -6.27 -0.88 -19.33
C LYS A 238 -5.46 -1.41 -20.50
N GLY A 239 -4.13 -1.45 -20.40
CA GLY A 239 -3.26 -1.99 -21.45
C GLY A 239 -3.43 -3.50 -21.67
N ARG A 240 -3.95 -4.22 -20.67
CA ARG A 240 -4.22 -5.66 -20.76
C ARG A 240 -5.41 -6.00 -21.66
N LEU A 241 -6.32 -5.04 -21.90
CA LEU A 241 -7.48 -5.18 -22.76
C LEU A 241 -7.53 -4.02 -23.78
N PRO A 242 -6.64 -4.02 -24.80
CA PRO A 242 -6.35 -2.84 -25.61
C PRO A 242 -7.48 -2.38 -26.55
N LYS A 243 -8.49 -3.22 -26.81
CA LYS A 243 -9.61 -2.89 -27.73
C LYS A 243 -10.81 -2.22 -27.04
N TRP A 244 -10.71 -1.96 -25.73
CA TRP A 244 -11.79 -1.40 -24.92
C TRP A 244 -12.01 0.10 -25.08
#